data_AF-A0A3T0RSV6-F1
#
_entry.id   AF-A0A3T0RSV6-F1
#
_cell.length_a   1.000
_cell.length_b   1.000
_cell.length_c   1.000
_cell.angle_alpha   90.00
_cell.angle_beta   90.00
_cell.angle_gamma   90.00
#
_symmetry.space_group_name_H-M   'P 1'
#
loop_
_entity.id
_entity.type
_entity.pdbx_description
1 polymer ?
#
loop_
_entity_poly.entity_id
_entity_poly.type
_entity_poly.pdbx_seq_one_letter_code
_entity_poly.pdbx_strand_id
1 'polypeptide(L)'
;MSLDADILNDFYQESNIIINESIELLEEMEGDFSQKQNLKVFGNKIDRIMGASASIAMMAEPDHGLNLVTDYTSLCKMVAYKAAEIDTNAKLYDVTVALLLDAVEALNILIKKIELPMAELKQVISPNFIERLRWISEQFSKQSSMKAQSEIDDLMKKLGF
;
A
#
# COMPACT_ATOMS: atom_id res chain seq x y z
N MET A 1 -26.56 6.72 2.22
CA MET A 1 -26.54 7.42 0.91
C MET A 1 -25.69 6.56 -0.02
N SER A 2 -26.20 6.02 -1.12
CA SER A 2 -25.34 5.20 -2.00
C SER A 2 -24.41 6.13 -2.76
N LEU A 3 -23.13 5.78 -2.81
CA LEU A 3 -22.14 6.51 -3.58
C LEU A 3 -22.49 6.47 -5.07
N ASP A 4 -22.19 7.54 -5.80
CA ASP A 4 -22.45 7.60 -7.24
C ASP A 4 -21.57 6.58 -7.98
N ALA A 5 -22.20 5.77 -8.83
CA ALA A 5 -21.51 4.73 -9.60
C ALA A 5 -20.51 5.32 -10.60
N ASP A 6 -20.78 6.53 -11.13
CA ASP A 6 -19.87 7.20 -12.06
C ASP A 6 -18.59 7.64 -11.33
N ILE A 7 -18.72 8.17 -10.10
CA ILE A 7 -17.56 8.52 -9.25
C ILE A 7 -16.72 7.28 -8.94
N LEU A 8 -17.35 6.16 -8.61
CA LEU A 8 -16.65 4.91 -8.33
C LEU A 8 -15.95 4.35 -9.58
N ASN A 9 -16.59 4.43 -10.75
CA ASN A 9 -15.98 3.99 -11.99
C ASN A 9 -14.77 4.87 -12.36
N ASP A 10 -14.88 6.19 -12.24
CA ASP A 10 -13.76 7.10 -12.50
C ASP A 10 -12.58 6.83 -11.56
N PHE A 11 -12.86 6.65 -10.26
CA PHE A 11 -11.86 6.24 -9.28
C PHE A 11 -11.19 4.92 -9.64
N TYR A 12 -11.98 3.93 -10.09
CA TYR A 12 -11.46 2.63 -10.51
C TYR A 12 -10.53 2.76 -11.72
N GLN A 13 -10.93 3.48 -12.76
CA GLN A 13 -10.13 3.65 -13.98
C GLN A 13 -8.80 4.36 -13.68
N GLU A 14 -8.85 5.47 -12.95
CA GLU A 14 -7.65 6.21 -12.56
C GLU A 14 -6.71 5.37 -11.69
N SER A 15 -7.27 4.65 -10.71
CA SER A 15 -6.48 3.79 -9.84
C SER A 15 -5.83 2.63 -10.59
N ASN A 16 -6.52 2.05 -11.59
CA ASN A 16 -5.98 0.96 -12.38
C ASN A 16 -4.79 1.40 -13.25
N ILE A 17 -4.82 2.62 -13.78
CA ILE A 17 -3.66 3.21 -14.48
C ILE A 17 -2.48 3.32 -13.52
N ILE A 18 -2.70 3.90 -12.33
CA ILE A 18 -1.66 4.08 -11.33
C ILE A 18 -1.10 2.73 -10.86
N ILE A 19 -1.95 1.73 -10.66
CA ILE A 19 -1.55 0.36 -10.28
C ILE A 19 -0.62 -0.24 -11.32
N ASN A 20 -0.98 -0.18 -12.61
CA ASN A 20 -0.15 -0.77 -13.67
C ASN A 20 1.21 -0.07 -13.75
N GLU A 21 1.23 1.28 -13.72
CA GLU A 21 2.47 2.05 -13.68
C GLU A 21 3.31 1.74 -12.42
N SER A 22 2.67 1.43 -11.30
CA SER A 22 3.32 1.05 -10.06
C SER A 22 3.93 -0.35 -10.12
N ILE A 23 3.26 -1.31 -10.78
CA ILE A 23 3.81 -2.65 -11.00
C ILE A 23 5.04 -2.57 -11.89
N GLU A 24 4.93 -1.90 -13.04
CA GLU A 24 6.05 -1.72 -13.98
C GLU A 24 7.27 -1.09 -13.28
N LEU A 25 7.05 -0.03 -12.49
CA LEU A 25 8.10 0.62 -11.73
C LEU A 25 8.77 -0.30 -10.69
N LEU A 26 7.98 -1.13 -10.01
CA LEU A 26 8.51 -2.06 -9.01
C LEU A 26 9.28 -3.22 -9.67
N GLU A 27 8.82 -3.71 -10.83
CA GLU A 27 9.52 -4.73 -11.62
C GLU A 27 10.87 -4.22 -12.14
N GLU A 28 10.94 -2.96 -12.61
CA GLU A 28 12.20 -2.32 -13.05
C GLU A 28 13.24 -2.19 -11.92
N MET A 29 12.77 -2.09 -10.69
CA MET A 29 13.58 -1.95 -9.48
C MET A 29 14.04 -3.29 -8.90
N GLU A 30 13.39 -4.40 -9.25
CA GLU A 30 13.60 -5.69 -8.61
C GLU A 30 15.07 -6.16 -8.77
N GLY A 31 15.74 -6.40 -7.65
CA GLY A 31 17.15 -6.82 -7.63
C GLY A 31 18.17 -5.72 -7.93
N ASP A 32 17.73 -4.48 -8.16
CA ASP A 32 18.61 -3.33 -8.43
C ASP A 32 18.58 -2.30 -7.30
N PHE A 33 19.40 -2.54 -6.27
CA PHE A 33 19.52 -1.66 -5.11
C PHE A 33 19.90 -0.20 -5.46
N SER A 34 20.52 0.04 -6.62
CA SER A 34 20.87 1.40 -7.04
C SER A 34 19.62 2.27 -7.30
N GLN A 35 18.49 1.63 -7.60
CA GLN A 35 17.22 2.27 -7.85
C GLN A 35 16.38 2.52 -6.60
N LYS A 36 16.93 2.35 -5.38
CA LYS A 36 16.17 2.55 -4.13
C LYS A 36 15.44 3.89 -4.01
N GLN A 37 15.88 4.95 -4.67
CA GLN A 37 15.17 6.24 -4.65
C GLN A 37 13.85 6.22 -5.45
N ASN A 38 13.69 5.29 -6.40
CA ASN A 38 12.45 5.11 -7.17
C ASN A 38 11.29 4.60 -6.28
N LEU A 39 11.58 4.02 -5.11
CA LEU A 39 10.55 3.72 -4.10
C LEU A 39 9.79 4.97 -3.61
N LYS A 40 10.41 6.16 -3.64
CA LYS A 40 9.69 7.42 -3.35
C LYS A 40 8.75 7.79 -4.50
N VAL A 41 9.13 7.51 -5.74
CA VAL A 41 8.28 7.71 -6.92
C VAL A 41 7.07 6.78 -6.83
N PHE A 42 7.29 5.52 -6.50
CA PHE A 42 6.22 4.57 -6.19
C PHE A 42 5.32 5.08 -5.05
N GLY A 43 5.90 5.52 -3.93
CA GLY A 43 5.15 6.04 -2.78
C GLY A 43 4.26 7.23 -3.17
N ASN A 44 4.76 8.14 -4.01
CA ASN A 44 3.99 9.27 -4.55
C ASN A 44 2.85 8.81 -5.47
N LYS A 45 3.04 7.76 -6.27
CA LYS A 45 1.98 7.18 -7.12
C LYS A 45 0.85 6.63 -6.24
N ILE A 46 1.19 5.82 -5.24
CA ILE A 46 0.21 5.25 -4.31
C ILE A 46 -0.52 6.34 -3.49
N ASP A 47 0.17 7.43 -3.15
CA ASP A 47 -0.43 8.57 -2.46
C ASP A 47 -1.60 9.21 -3.24
N ARG A 48 -1.58 9.15 -4.57
CA ARG A 48 -2.68 9.64 -5.40
C ARG A 48 -3.93 8.79 -5.21
N ILE A 49 -3.79 7.46 -5.16
CA ILE A 49 -4.90 6.55 -4.86
C ILE A 49 -5.41 6.81 -3.43
N MET A 50 -4.50 6.93 -2.46
CA MET A 50 -4.82 7.23 -1.06
C MET A 50 -5.63 8.53 -0.92
N GLY A 51 -5.20 9.61 -1.58
CA GLY A 51 -5.87 10.90 -1.55
C GLY A 51 -7.26 10.82 -2.18
N ALA A 52 -7.38 10.21 -3.35
CA ALA A 52 -8.66 10.04 -4.03
C ALA A 52 -9.63 9.18 -3.19
N SER A 53 -9.18 8.04 -2.66
CA SER A 53 -10.02 7.17 -1.84
C SER A 53 -10.47 7.87 -0.56
N ALA A 54 -9.58 8.64 0.09
CA ALA A 54 -9.91 9.41 1.29
C ALA A 54 -10.96 10.49 0.99
N SER A 55 -10.81 11.24 -0.11
CA SER A 55 -11.76 12.27 -0.51
C SER A 55 -13.14 11.69 -0.80
N ILE A 56 -13.20 10.58 -1.53
CA ILE A 56 -14.48 9.92 -1.87
C ILE A 56 -15.10 9.27 -0.62
N ALA A 57 -14.28 8.73 0.29
CA ALA A 57 -14.77 8.15 1.54
C ALA A 57 -15.55 9.16 2.40
N MET A 58 -15.24 10.46 2.33
CA MET A 58 -15.99 11.50 3.03
C MET A 58 -17.45 11.62 2.57
N MET A 59 -17.75 11.11 1.38
CA MET A 59 -19.09 11.10 0.79
C MET A 59 -19.79 9.74 0.93
N ALA A 60 -19.07 8.72 1.42
CA ALA A 60 -19.55 7.35 1.55
C ALA A 60 -19.97 7.03 3.00
N GLU A 61 -20.58 5.87 3.20
CA GLU A 61 -20.85 5.36 4.54
C GLU A 61 -19.53 5.07 5.30
N PRO A 62 -19.50 5.22 6.64
CA PRO A 62 -18.26 5.05 7.43
C PRO A 62 -17.57 3.69 7.29
N ASP A 63 -18.32 2.63 6.97
CA ASP A 63 -17.79 1.27 6.79
C ASP A 63 -17.56 0.91 5.30
N HIS A 64 -17.59 1.91 4.40
CA HIS A 64 -17.30 1.68 2.99
C HIS A 64 -15.85 1.23 2.79
N GLY A 65 -15.62 0.33 1.82
CA GLY A 65 -14.29 -0.21 1.51
C GLY A 65 -13.24 0.85 1.10
N LEU A 66 -13.67 2.07 0.78
CA LEU A 66 -12.79 3.21 0.50
C LEU A 66 -11.92 3.59 1.72
N ASN A 67 -12.42 3.39 2.94
CA ASN A 67 -11.64 3.60 4.15
C ASN A 67 -10.50 2.57 4.25
N LEU A 68 -10.78 1.31 3.93
CA LEU A 68 -9.76 0.26 3.89
C LEU A 68 -8.71 0.54 2.82
N VAL A 69 -9.13 0.94 1.61
CA VAL A 69 -8.20 1.31 0.53
C VAL A 69 -7.32 2.49 0.95
N THR A 70 -7.87 3.48 1.62
CA THR A 70 -7.12 4.64 2.15
C THR A 70 -6.03 4.19 3.13
N ASP A 71 -6.38 3.34 4.09
CA ASP A 71 -5.43 2.88 5.09
C ASP A 71 -4.37 1.94 4.49
N TYR A 72 -4.78 1.08 3.57
CA TYR A 72 -3.89 0.14 2.90
C TYR A 72 -2.87 0.86 2.00
N THR A 73 -3.30 1.87 1.25
CA THR A 73 -2.41 2.69 0.42
C THR A 73 -1.48 3.55 1.28
N SER A 74 -1.95 4.08 2.42
CA SER A 74 -1.10 4.77 3.39
C SER A 74 0.02 3.87 3.94
N LEU A 75 -0.31 2.61 4.23
CA LEU A 75 0.67 1.61 4.64
C LEU A 75 1.70 1.32 3.55
N CYS A 76 1.25 1.05 2.31
CA CYS A 76 2.15 0.80 1.17
C CYS A 76 3.09 1.99 0.93
N LYS A 77 2.53 3.21 0.96
CA LYS A 77 3.28 4.46 0.88
C LYS A 77 4.38 4.48 1.96
N MET A 78 4.01 4.31 3.23
CA MET A 78 4.94 4.36 4.36
C MET A 78 6.10 3.37 4.19
N VAL A 79 5.78 2.11 3.87
CA VAL A 79 6.78 1.06 3.64
C VAL A 79 7.76 1.46 2.54
N ALA A 80 7.27 2.01 1.43
CA ALA A 80 8.12 2.46 0.34
C ALA A 80 9.06 3.61 0.71
N TYR A 81 8.56 4.63 1.44
CA TYR A 81 9.42 5.74 1.89
C TYR A 81 10.54 5.24 2.80
N LYS A 82 10.21 4.36 3.76
CA LYS A 82 11.22 3.77 4.65
C LYS A 82 12.20 2.91 3.85
N ALA A 83 11.73 2.09 2.93
CA ALA A 83 12.62 1.28 2.09
C ALA A 83 13.59 2.13 1.24
N ALA A 84 13.19 3.33 0.81
CA ALA A 84 14.06 4.27 0.10
C ALA A 84 15.22 4.82 0.95
N GLU A 85 15.14 4.69 2.29
CA GLU A 85 16.16 5.09 3.26
C GLU A 85 17.13 3.96 3.62
N ILE A 86 16.93 2.74 3.09
CA ILE A 86 17.86 1.63 3.32
C ILE A 86 19.21 1.97 2.68
N ASP A 87 20.29 1.98 3.46
CA ASP A 87 21.62 2.35 2.95
C ASP A 87 22.54 1.19 2.65
N THR A 88 22.48 0.12 3.44
CA THR A 88 23.51 -0.94 3.43
C THR A 88 22.95 -2.35 3.28
N ASN A 89 21.63 -2.51 3.17
CA ASN A 89 20.98 -3.81 3.21
C ASN A 89 20.16 -4.08 1.93
N ALA A 90 20.85 -4.42 0.84
CA ALA A 90 20.22 -4.76 -0.45
C ALA A 90 19.20 -5.90 -0.33
N LYS A 91 19.42 -6.90 0.54
CA LYS A 91 18.46 -7.99 0.75
C LYS A 91 17.15 -7.51 1.35
N LEU A 92 17.21 -6.58 2.32
CA LEU A 92 16.00 -5.98 2.88
C LEU A 92 15.26 -5.15 1.83
N TYR A 93 16.00 -4.47 0.96
CA TYR A 93 15.42 -3.77 -0.19
C TYR A 93 14.68 -4.74 -1.11
N ASP A 94 15.31 -5.82 -1.57
CA ASP A 94 14.70 -6.81 -2.49
C ASP A 94 13.42 -7.41 -1.89
N VAL A 95 13.46 -7.82 -0.62
CA VAL A 95 12.29 -8.37 0.08
C VAL A 95 11.19 -7.33 0.20
N THR A 96 11.54 -6.05 0.35
CA THR A 96 10.54 -4.97 0.42
C THR A 96 9.92 -4.67 -0.93
N VAL A 97 10.71 -4.66 -2.01
CA VAL A 97 10.18 -4.50 -3.38
C VAL A 97 9.21 -5.63 -3.70
N ALA A 98 9.58 -6.88 -3.40
CA ALA A 98 8.70 -8.04 -3.56
C ALA A 98 7.42 -7.93 -2.72
N LEU A 99 7.51 -7.47 -1.46
CA LEU A 99 6.31 -7.22 -0.65
C LEU A 99 5.40 -6.14 -1.28
N LEU A 100 5.98 -5.07 -1.83
CA LEU A 100 5.21 -4.00 -2.45
C LEU A 100 4.55 -4.45 -3.75
N LEU A 101 5.16 -5.35 -4.51
CA LEU A 101 4.52 -6.00 -5.67
C LEU A 101 3.27 -6.78 -5.22
N ASP A 102 3.42 -7.69 -4.24
CA ASP A 102 2.29 -8.42 -3.64
C ASP A 102 1.21 -7.45 -3.14
N ALA A 103 1.62 -6.31 -2.56
CA ALA A 103 0.72 -5.31 -2.02
C ALA A 103 -0.12 -4.61 -3.10
N VAL A 104 0.50 -4.24 -4.22
CA VAL A 104 -0.18 -3.55 -5.32
C VAL A 104 -1.16 -4.47 -6.03
N GLU A 105 -0.83 -5.75 -6.15
CA GLU A 105 -1.76 -6.77 -6.64
C GLU A 105 -2.98 -6.90 -5.73
N ALA A 106 -2.76 -6.98 -4.41
CA ALA A 106 -3.84 -6.99 -3.43
C ALA A 106 -4.68 -5.71 -3.48
N LEU A 107 -4.05 -4.54 -3.65
CA LEU A 107 -4.73 -3.26 -3.83
C LEU A 107 -5.65 -3.25 -5.05
N ASN A 108 -5.20 -3.81 -6.18
CA ASN A 108 -6.03 -3.95 -7.38
C ASN A 108 -7.29 -4.78 -7.10
N ILE A 109 -7.14 -5.88 -6.36
CA ILE A 109 -8.26 -6.73 -5.96
C ILE A 109 -9.21 -5.99 -5.00
N LEU A 110 -8.66 -5.24 -4.03
CA LEU A 110 -9.46 -4.43 -3.09
C LEU A 110 -10.31 -3.39 -3.82
N ILE A 111 -9.72 -2.66 -4.78
CA ILE A 111 -10.44 -1.63 -5.55
C ILE A 111 -11.51 -2.27 -6.43
N LYS A 112 -11.23 -3.39 -7.09
CA LYS A 112 -12.22 -4.14 -7.89
C LYS A 112 -13.41 -4.65 -7.08
N LYS A 113 -13.22 -4.83 -5.77
CA LYS A 113 -14.21 -5.40 -4.85
C LYS A 113 -14.72 -4.39 -3.84
N ILE A 114 -14.47 -3.09 -4.03
CA ILE A 114 -14.58 -2.06 -2.99
C ILE A 114 -15.98 -1.89 -2.38
N GLU A 115 -17.01 -2.37 -3.09
CA GLU A 115 -18.41 -2.37 -2.65
C GLU A 115 -18.78 -3.62 -1.82
N LEU A 116 -17.90 -4.61 -1.70
CA LEU A 116 -18.12 -5.77 -0.83
C LEU A 116 -18.09 -5.37 0.65
N PRO A 117 -18.72 -6.16 1.53
CA PRO A 117 -18.63 -5.96 2.96
C PRO A 117 -17.18 -5.94 3.45
N MET A 118 -16.88 -5.09 4.43
CA MET A 118 -15.55 -4.91 5.02
C MET A 118 -14.90 -6.24 5.44
N ALA A 119 -15.67 -7.18 5.97
CA ALA A 119 -15.19 -8.49 6.39
C ALA A 119 -14.68 -9.36 5.22
N GLU A 120 -15.25 -9.22 4.02
CA GLU A 120 -14.80 -9.91 2.81
C GLU A 120 -13.59 -9.21 2.21
N LEU A 121 -13.57 -7.88 2.22
CA LEU A 121 -12.43 -7.09 1.76
C LEU A 121 -11.16 -7.41 2.55
N LYS A 122 -11.25 -7.52 3.88
CA LYS A 122 -10.10 -7.87 4.73
C LYS A 122 -9.49 -9.24 4.41
N GLN A 123 -10.24 -10.16 3.82
CA GLN A 123 -9.73 -11.48 3.41
C GLN A 123 -8.79 -11.41 2.20
N VAL A 124 -8.82 -10.31 1.44
CA VAL A 124 -7.86 -10.07 0.36
C VAL A 124 -6.45 -9.90 0.91
N ILE A 125 -6.33 -9.35 2.13
CA ILE A 125 -5.04 -9.13 2.79
C ILE A 125 -4.63 -10.44 3.48
N SER A 126 -3.70 -11.16 2.87
CA SER A 126 -3.32 -12.49 3.35
C SER A 126 -2.56 -12.43 4.69
N PRO A 127 -2.69 -13.45 5.56
CA PRO A 127 -1.86 -13.55 6.77
C PRO A 127 -0.36 -13.55 6.48
N ASN A 128 0.06 -14.19 5.39
CA ASN A 128 1.47 -14.22 4.96
C ASN A 128 2.00 -12.82 4.64
N PHE A 129 1.19 -11.97 4.00
CA PHE A 129 1.53 -10.57 3.75
C PHE A 129 1.75 -9.83 5.07
N ILE A 130 0.86 -10.01 6.05
CA ILE A 130 0.97 -9.38 7.37
C ILE A 130 2.24 -9.84 8.11
N GLU A 131 2.56 -11.13 8.07
CA GLU A 131 3.77 -11.66 8.70
C GLU A 131 5.05 -11.08 8.05
N ARG A 132 5.10 -11.01 6.72
CA ARG A 132 6.23 -10.40 6.00
C ARG A 132 6.36 -8.91 6.31
N LEU A 133 5.25 -8.20 6.38
CA LEU A 133 5.21 -6.78 6.73
C LEU A 133 5.72 -6.53 8.16
N ARG A 134 5.29 -7.34 9.14
CA ARG A 134 5.82 -7.27 10.52
C ARG A 134 7.33 -7.51 10.54
N TRP A 135 7.79 -8.52 9.82
CA TRP A 135 9.22 -8.80 9.72
C TRP A 135 9.99 -7.61 9.12
N ILE A 136 9.50 -7.02 8.02
CA ILE A 136 10.12 -5.82 7.40
C ILE A 136 10.13 -4.64 8.37
N SER A 137 9.01 -4.39 9.06
CA SER A 137 8.86 -3.35 10.08
C SER A 137 9.95 -3.46 11.17
N GLU A 138 10.17 -4.67 11.69
CA GLU A 138 11.24 -4.94 12.66
C GLU A 138 12.64 -4.74 12.07
N GLN A 139 12.85 -5.10 10.79
CA GLN A 139 14.15 -4.89 10.15
C GLN A 139 14.46 -3.40 9.95
N PHE A 140 13.46 -2.57 9.63
CA PHE A 140 13.64 -1.12 9.57
C PHE A 140 14.08 -0.56 10.92
N SER A 141 13.46 -0.93 12.04
CA SER A 141 13.88 -0.46 13.38
C SER A 141 15.32 -0.82 13.76
N LYS A 142 15.87 -1.89 13.18
CA LYS A 142 17.26 -2.31 13.43
C LYS A 142 18.27 -1.47 12.63
N GLN A 143 17.82 -0.73 11.62
CA GLN A 143 18.63 0.28 10.95
C GLN A 143 18.68 1.51 11.86
N SER A 144 19.89 1.91 12.26
CA SER A 144 20.13 2.93 13.31
C SER A 144 19.50 4.31 13.06
N SER A 145 19.03 4.59 11.86
CA SER A 145 18.40 5.85 11.44
C SER A 145 16.87 5.80 11.35
N MET A 146 16.23 4.63 11.44
CA MET A 146 14.83 4.47 11.03
C MET A 146 13.91 4.24 12.25
N LYS A 147 13.01 5.18 12.52
CA LYS A 147 11.82 4.95 13.36
C LYS A 147 10.67 4.57 12.43
N ALA A 148 10.47 3.28 12.20
CA ALA A 148 9.43 2.80 11.27
C ALA A 148 8.43 1.87 11.95
N GLN A 149 8.86 1.11 12.95
CA GLN A 149 8.01 0.05 13.51
C GLN A 149 6.74 0.57 14.18
N SER A 150 6.83 1.59 15.03
CA SER A 150 5.63 2.15 15.68
C SER A 150 4.62 2.68 14.65
N GLU A 151 5.09 3.31 13.58
CA GLU A 151 4.24 3.90 12.54
C GLU A 151 3.54 2.82 11.70
N ILE A 152 4.29 1.78 11.28
CA ILE A 152 3.75 0.64 10.53
C ILE A 152 2.79 -0.18 11.40
N ASP A 153 3.16 -0.42 12.67
CA ASP A 153 2.33 -1.18 13.62
C ASP A 153 1.00 -0.45 13.90
N ASP A 154 1.01 0.89 13.98
CA ASP A 154 -0.22 1.65 14.19
C ASP A 154 -1.15 1.63 12.96
N LEU A 155 -0.58 1.67 11.74
CA LEU A 155 -1.36 1.48 10.50
C LEU A 155 -1.93 0.06 10.41
N MET A 156 -1.16 -0.95 10.80
CA MET A 156 -1.63 -2.33 10.86
C MET A 156 -2.80 -2.52 11.84
N LYS A 157 -2.69 -1.95 13.05
CA LYS A 157 -3.79 -1.97 14.02
C LYS A 157 -5.05 -1.32 13.46
N LYS A 158 -4.91 -0.22 12.71
CA LYS A 158 -6.03 0.47 12.05
C LYS A 158 -6.73 -0.43 11.03
N LEU A 159 -5.97 -1.22 10.27
CA LEU A 159 -6.49 -2.23 9.36
C LEU A 159 -7.12 -3.45 10.08
N GLY A 160 -6.85 -3.60 11.38
CA GLY A 160 -7.37 -4.68 12.23
C GLY A 160 -6.46 -5.91 12.29
N PHE A 161 -5.15 -5.71 12.13
CA PHE A 161 -4.11 -6.74 12.20
C PHE A 161 -3.13 -6.51 13.34
#